data_AF-C5M3C3-F1
#
_entry.id   AF-C5M3C3-F1
#
_cell.length_a   1.000
_cell.length_b   1.000
_cell.length_c   1.000
_cell.angle_alpha   90.00
_cell.angle_beta   90.00
_cell.angle_gamma   90.00
#
_symmetry.space_group_name_H-M   'P 1'
#
loop_
_entity.id
_entity.type
_entity.pdbx_description
1 polymer ?
#
loop_
_entity_poly.entity_id
_entity_poly.type
_entity_poly.pdbx_seq_one_letter_code
_entity_poly.pdbx_strand_id
1 'polypeptide(L)'
;MSCFAKVKCFLACFIVYYISYMYNYKCPTLSTPLQEGIEHIIHPLSSQHSILCEYLQTGITTIEPYHAKVHTFLDENVHNTQFFIDNKIEDKISCAKSKFTTYVYPYIHELYKWTDVVEIQAYDKLTNVYEEVQKTLKKD
;
A
#
# COMPACT_ATOMS: atom_id res chain seq x y z
N MET A 1 24.33 21.66 3.97
CA MET A 1 23.28 21.25 3.01
C MET A 1 22.94 19.73 3.05
N SER A 2 23.05 19.04 4.20
CA SER A 2 22.75 17.58 4.28
C SER A 2 21.33 17.26 4.77
N CYS A 3 20.69 18.13 5.56
CA CYS A 3 19.39 17.85 6.16
C CYS A 3 18.23 17.82 5.15
N PHE A 4 18.22 18.70 4.14
CA PHE A 4 17.15 18.72 3.13
C PHE A 4 17.11 17.46 2.25
N ALA A 5 18.26 16.86 1.96
CA ALA A 5 18.32 15.61 1.22
C ALA A 5 17.77 14.42 2.04
N LYS A 6 18.07 14.39 3.34
CA LYS A 6 17.55 13.37 4.27
C LYS A 6 16.03 13.44 4.43
N VAL A 7 15.47 14.65 4.51
CA VAL A 7 14.01 14.85 4.62
C VAL A 7 13.28 14.38 3.36
N LYS A 8 13.82 14.68 2.17
CA LYS A 8 13.22 14.22 0.90
C LYS A 8 13.23 12.70 0.78
N CYS A 9 14.34 12.06 1.16
CA CYS A 9 14.46 10.60 1.16
C CYS A 9 13.48 9.96 2.15
N PHE A 10 13.35 10.52 3.36
CA PHE A 10 12.37 10.06 4.34
C PHE A 10 10.93 10.19 3.83
N LEU A 11 10.58 11.34 3.23
CA LEU A 11 9.26 11.56 2.64
C LEU A 11 8.95 10.56 1.52
N ALA A 12 9.93 10.30 0.63
CA ALA A 12 9.76 9.31 -0.43
C ALA A 12 9.56 7.90 0.14
N CYS A 13 10.34 7.50 1.15
CA CYS A 13 10.15 6.22 1.83
C CYS A 13 8.77 6.12 2.49
N PHE A 14 8.29 7.19 3.12
CA PHE A 14 6.97 7.24 3.72
C PHE A 14 5.86 7.11 2.67
N ILE A 15 5.98 7.80 1.53
CA ILE A 15 5.02 7.70 0.43
C ILE A 15 4.99 6.27 -0.13
N VAL A 16 6.16 5.67 -0.39
CA VAL A 16 6.24 4.29 -0.90
C VAL A 16 5.64 3.30 0.09
N TYR A 17 5.94 3.47 1.38
CA TYR A 17 5.34 2.68 2.44
C TYR A 17 3.81 2.80 2.45
N TYR A 18 3.29 4.03 2.39
CA TYR A 18 1.85 4.30 2.44
C TYR A 18 1.13 3.74 1.21
N ILE A 19 1.72 3.86 0.01
CA ILE A 19 1.20 3.23 -1.21
C ILE A 19 1.15 1.71 -1.03
N SER A 20 2.20 1.10 -0.48
CA SER A 20 2.22 -0.34 -0.22
C SER A 20 1.16 -0.77 0.79
N TYR A 21 0.95 0.00 1.85
CA TYR A 21 -0.11 -0.19 2.84
C TYR A 21 -1.50 -0.12 2.18
N MET A 22 -1.76 0.93 1.40
CA MET A 22 -3.02 1.09 0.69
C MET A 22 -3.28 -0.08 -0.26
N TYR A 23 -2.28 -0.46 -1.06
CA TYR A 23 -2.41 -1.53 -2.06
C TYR A 23 -2.61 -2.92 -1.45
N ASN A 24 -1.78 -3.28 -0.47
CA ASN A 24 -1.72 -4.66 0.03
C ASN A 24 -2.66 -4.92 1.22
N TYR A 25 -3.18 -3.88 1.87
CA TYR A 25 -4.00 -4.00 3.06
C TYR A 25 -5.33 -3.26 2.92
N LYS A 26 -5.32 -1.94 2.73
CA LYS A 26 -6.55 -1.12 2.84
C LYS A 26 -7.52 -1.32 1.67
N CYS A 27 -7.06 -1.28 0.42
CA CYS A 27 -7.96 -1.46 -0.73
C CYS A 27 -8.60 -2.87 -0.80
N PRO A 28 -7.88 -3.96 -0.50
CA PRO A 28 -8.48 -5.29 -0.37
C PRO A 28 -9.49 -5.43 0.78
N THR A 29 -9.30 -4.73 1.91
CA THR A 29 -10.26 -4.78 3.02
C THR A 29 -11.55 -4.02 2.68
N LEU A 30 -11.45 -2.83 2.08
CA LEU A 30 -12.63 -2.05 1.68
C LEU A 30 -13.51 -2.77 0.64
N SER A 31 -12.92 -3.55 -0.25
CA SER A 31 -13.65 -4.25 -1.33
C SER A 31 -14.39 -5.51 -0.87
N THR A 32 -14.31 -5.88 0.42
CA THR A 32 -15.10 -6.98 0.99
C THR A 32 -16.41 -6.45 1.61
N PRO A 33 -17.59 -6.90 1.16
CA PRO A 33 -18.88 -6.26 1.48
C PRO A 33 -19.28 -6.33 2.96
N LEU A 34 -18.75 -7.31 3.72
CA LEU A 34 -18.97 -7.41 5.16
C LEU A 34 -18.11 -6.40 5.94
N GLN A 35 -16.93 -6.08 5.41
CA GLN A 35 -15.96 -5.18 6.03
C GLN A 35 -16.26 -3.74 5.68
N GLU A 36 -16.72 -3.45 4.45
CA GLU A 36 -17.14 -2.13 3.99
C GLU A 36 -18.19 -1.50 4.94
N GLY A 37 -19.17 -2.28 5.40
CA GLY A 37 -20.18 -1.83 6.37
C GLY A 37 -19.65 -1.57 7.78
N ILE A 38 -18.59 -2.26 8.21
CA ILE A 38 -17.94 -2.07 9.52
C ILE A 38 -16.93 -0.92 9.45
N GLU A 39 -16.19 -0.83 8.36
CA GLU A 39 -15.12 0.14 8.11
C GLU A 39 -15.68 1.54 7.85
N HIS A 40 -16.88 1.66 7.25
CA HIS A 40 -17.63 2.93 7.22
C HIS A 40 -18.07 3.44 8.60
N ILE A 41 -18.20 2.56 9.60
CA ILE A 41 -18.59 2.91 10.97
C ILE A 41 -17.35 3.18 11.85
N ILE A 42 -16.23 2.49 11.59
CA ILE A 42 -15.02 2.53 12.42
C ILE A 42 -13.96 3.50 11.86
N HIS A 43 -13.87 3.69 10.55
CA HIS A 43 -12.87 4.57 9.92
C HIS A 43 -13.53 5.79 9.26
N PRO A 44 -13.35 7.00 9.82
CA PRO A 44 -13.91 8.23 9.24
C PRO A 44 -13.25 8.63 7.89
N LEU A 45 -12.15 7.98 7.50
CA LEU A 45 -11.45 8.19 6.23
C LEU A 45 -11.92 7.29 5.08
N SER A 46 -12.91 6.41 5.27
CA SER A 46 -13.27 5.41 4.26
C SER A 46 -13.59 5.99 2.88
N SER A 47 -14.21 7.18 2.81
CA SER A 47 -14.49 7.89 1.55
C SER A 47 -13.24 8.44 0.86
N GLN A 48 -12.20 8.83 1.61
CA GLN A 48 -10.92 9.26 1.05
C GLN A 48 -10.10 8.06 0.59
N HIS A 49 -10.13 6.98 1.38
CA HIS A 49 -9.46 5.72 1.03
C HIS A 49 -10.05 5.10 -0.23
N SER A 50 -11.37 5.12 -0.43
CA SER A 50 -12.00 4.60 -1.65
C SER A 50 -11.54 5.33 -2.91
N ILE A 51 -11.49 6.66 -2.88
CA ILE A 51 -10.97 7.49 -3.97
C ILE A 51 -9.49 7.16 -4.25
N LEU A 52 -8.68 7.07 -3.19
CA LEU A 52 -7.26 6.69 -3.31
C LEU A 52 -7.10 5.29 -3.94
N CYS A 53 -7.94 4.34 -3.57
CA CYS A 53 -7.94 3.00 -4.15
C CYS A 53 -8.32 3.01 -5.63
N GLU A 54 -9.29 3.83 -6.03
CA GLU A 54 -9.67 4.02 -7.44
C GLU A 54 -8.51 4.60 -8.27
N TYR A 55 -7.81 5.61 -7.75
CA TYR A 55 -6.61 6.15 -8.40
C TYR A 55 -5.51 5.10 -8.51
N LEU A 56 -5.30 4.31 -7.46
CA LEU A 56 -4.31 3.25 -7.46
C LEU A 56 -4.64 2.18 -8.52
N GLN A 57 -5.90 1.77 -8.60
CA GLN A 57 -6.38 0.80 -9.57
C GLN A 57 -6.23 1.33 -11.00
N THR A 58 -6.57 2.60 -11.23
CA THR A 58 -6.38 3.26 -12.53
C THR A 58 -4.90 3.33 -12.93
N GLY A 59 -4.01 3.57 -11.96
CA GLY A 59 -2.57 3.52 -12.19
C GLY A 59 -2.10 2.13 -12.61
N ILE A 60 -2.61 1.09 -11.95
CA ILE A 60 -2.28 -0.31 -12.26
C ILE A 60 -2.76 -0.68 -13.66
N THR A 61 -4.02 -0.40 -14.00
CA THR A 61 -4.57 -0.74 -15.33
C THR A 61 -3.84 0.00 -16.46
N THR A 62 -3.34 1.20 -16.19
CA THR A 62 -2.53 1.95 -17.16
C THR A 62 -1.16 1.31 -17.41
N ILE A 63 -0.54 0.74 -16.37
CA ILE A 63 0.81 0.15 -16.43
C ILE A 63 0.78 -1.32 -16.86
N GLU A 64 -0.32 -2.03 -16.58
CA GLU A 64 -0.55 -3.44 -16.91
C GLU A 64 -0.11 -3.85 -18.33
N PRO A 65 -0.44 -3.13 -19.42
CA PRO A 65 0.00 -3.52 -20.76
C PRO A 65 1.53 -3.45 -20.95
N TYR A 66 2.22 -2.55 -20.25
CA TYR A 66 3.68 -2.47 -20.29
C TYR A 66 4.31 -3.58 -19.47
N HIS A 67 3.74 -3.86 -18.31
CA HIS A 67 4.14 -4.99 -17.46
C HIS A 67 4.00 -6.32 -18.22
N ALA A 68 2.87 -6.52 -18.91
CA ALA A 68 2.63 -7.70 -19.73
C ALA A 68 3.67 -7.84 -20.85
N LYS A 69 4.01 -6.76 -21.57
CA LYS A 69 5.05 -6.78 -22.62
C LYS A 69 6.41 -7.19 -22.08
N VAL A 70 6.80 -6.67 -20.91
CA VAL A 70 8.06 -7.03 -20.27
C VAL A 70 8.05 -8.52 -19.88
N HIS A 71 6.97 -8.99 -19.27
CA HIS A 71 6.82 -10.41 -18.93
C HIS A 71 6.90 -11.33 -20.14
N THR A 72 6.19 -11.00 -21.24
CA THR A 72 6.28 -11.79 -22.48
C THR A 72 7.71 -11.82 -23.03
N PHE A 73 8.42 -10.69 -23.01
CA PHE A 73 9.82 -10.65 -23.43
C PHE A 73 10.73 -11.55 -22.56
N LEU A 74 10.54 -11.50 -21.24
CA LEU A 74 11.27 -12.35 -20.28
C LEU A 74 10.93 -13.84 -20.48
N ASP A 75 9.66 -14.17 -20.70
CA ASP A 75 9.25 -15.55 -20.96
C ASP A 75 9.93 -16.10 -22.22
N GLU A 76 9.88 -15.33 -23.31
CA GLU A 76 10.43 -15.74 -24.61
C GLU A 76 11.97 -15.85 -24.60
N ASN A 77 12.67 -14.93 -23.91
CA ASN A 77 14.13 -14.81 -24.02
C ASN A 77 14.91 -15.36 -22.82
N VAL A 78 14.29 -15.42 -21.63
CA VAL A 78 14.97 -15.78 -20.37
C VAL A 78 14.40 -17.07 -19.80
N HIS A 79 13.07 -17.19 -19.66
CA HIS A 79 12.49 -18.36 -19.00
C HIS A 79 12.58 -19.63 -19.88
N ASN A 80 12.61 -19.46 -21.20
CA ASN A 80 12.79 -20.56 -22.15
C ASN A 80 14.26 -20.97 -22.37
N THR A 81 15.24 -20.27 -21.78
CA THR A 81 16.65 -20.63 -21.97
C THR A 81 16.97 -21.90 -21.19
N GLN A 82 17.77 -22.79 -21.78
CA GLN A 82 18.20 -24.06 -21.18
C GLN A 82 18.82 -23.87 -19.78
N PHE A 83 19.62 -22.81 -19.61
CA PHE A 83 20.18 -22.44 -18.30
C PHE A 83 19.13 -22.16 -17.23
N PHE A 84 18.00 -21.51 -17.59
CA PHE A 84 16.94 -21.16 -16.65
C PHE A 84 16.16 -22.39 -16.19
N ILE A 85 15.89 -23.29 -17.14
CA ILE A 85 15.20 -24.57 -16.92
C ILE A 85 16.09 -25.51 -16.08
N ASP A 86 17.35 -25.70 -16.48
CA ASP A 86 18.29 -26.62 -15.82
C ASP A 86 18.56 -26.22 -14.37
N ASN A 87 18.61 -24.91 -14.08
CA ASN A 87 18.84 -24.39 -12.74
C ASN A 87 17.58 -24.26 -11.88
N LYS A 88 16.40 -24.61 -12.43
CA LYS A 88 15.09 -24.51 -11.79
C LYS A 88 14.88 -23.14 -11.14
N ILE A 89 15.19 -22.08 -11.89
CA ILE A 89 15.19 -20.71 -11.35
C ILE A 89 13.77 -20.31 -10.94
N GLU A 90 12.76 -20.70 -11.73
CA GLU A 90 11.34 -20.51 -11.38
C GLU A 90 10.97 -21.12 -10.02
N ASP A 91 11.38 -22.36 -9.77
CA ASP A 91 11.12 -23.05 -8.49
C ASP A 91 11.78 -22.31 -7.32
N LYS A 92 13.00 -21.77 -7.53
CA LYS A 92 13.72 -21.01 -6.49
C LYS A 92 13.04 -19.67 -6.21
N ILE A 93 12.59 -18.97 -7.25
CA ILE A 93 11.84 -17.71 -7.11
C ILE A 93 10.52 -17.98 -6.36
N SER A 94 9.80 -19.03 -6.76
CA SER A 94 8.56 -19.46 -6.10
C SER A 94 8.79 -19.84 -4.63
N CYS A 95 9.86 -20.59 -4.34
CA CYS A 95 10.25 -20.92 -2.96
C CYS A 95 10.59 -19.68 -2.14
N ALA A 96 11.34 -18.72 -2.71
CA ALA A 96 11.66 -17.46 -2.04
C ALA A 96 10.40 -16.63 -1.76
N LYS A 97 9.48 -16.54 -2.72
CA LYS A 97 8.19 -15.88 -2.56
C LYS A 97 7.37 -16.55 -1.45
N SER A 98 7.29 -17.88 -1.45
CA SER A 98 6.61 -18.65 -0.41
C SER A 98 7.21 -18.38 0.97
N LYS A 99 8.53 -18.40 1.12
CA LYS A 99 9.21 -18.07 2.39
C LYS A 99 8.92 -16.63 2.83
N PHE A 100 8.95 -15.67 1.91
CA PHE A 100 8.58 -14.29 2.22
C PHE A 100 7.13 -14.20 2.73
N THR A 101 6.19 -14.83 2.04
CA THR A 101 4.77 -14.86 2.44
C THR A 101 4.57 -15.56 3.78
N THR A 102 5.31 -16.63 4.07
CA THR A 102 5.17 -17.36 5.33
C THR A 102 5.81 -16.65 6.51
N TYR A 103 7.00 -16.07 6.33
CA TYR A 103 7.80 -15.59 7.45
C TYR A 103 7.86 -14.06 7.58
N VAL A 104 7.79 -13.32 6.48
CA VAL A 104 7.97 -11.85 6.51
C VAL A 104 6.62 -11.14 6.45
N TYR A 105 5.74 -11.60 5.57
CA TYR A 105 4.43 -10.98 5.37
C TYR A 105 3.57 -10.87 6.65
N PRO A 106 3.56 -11.84 7.60
CA PRO A 106 2.78 -11.69 8.82
C PRO A 106 3.18 -10.46 9.64
N TYR A 107 4.48 -10.16 9.74
CA TYR A 107 4.97 -8.97 10.46
C TYR A 107 4.62 -7.67 9.72
N ILE A 108 4.71 -7.67 8.39
CA ILE A 108 4.29 -6.52 7.58
C ILE A 108 2.78 -6.27 7.75
N HIS A 109 1.98 -7.34 7.73
CA HIS A 109 0.54 -7.27 7.91
C HIS A 109 0.16 -6.77 9.31
N GLU A 110 0.88 -7.18 10.35
CA GLU A 110 0.69 -6.64 11.70
C GLU A 110 1.04 -5.15 11.77
N LEU A 111 2.13 -4.73 11.13
CA LEU A 111 2.52 -3.32 11.05
C LEU A 111 1.49 -2.46 10.28
N TYR A 112 0.83 -3.03 9.27
CA TYR A 112 -0.30 -2.40 8.59
C TYR A 112 -1.52 -2.23 9.52
N LYS A 113 -1.86 -3.24 10.33
CA LYS A 113 -2.91 -3.09 11.37
C LYS A 113 -2.61 -1.97 12.35
N TRP A 114 -1.36 -1.86 12.80
CA TRP A 114 -0.95 -0.76 13.68
C TRP A 114 -1.08 0.60 12.99
N THR A 115 -0.72 0.69 11.71
CA THR A 115 -0.85 1.92 10.92
C THR A 115 -2.31 2.36 10.84
N ASP A 116 -3.22 1.41 10.66
CA ASP A 116 -4.66 1.64 10.62
C ASP A 116 -5.18 2.29 11.92
N VAL A 117 -4.78 1.74 13.08
CA VAL A 117 -5.14 2.29 14.40
C VAL A 117 -4.55 3.70 14.59
N VAL A 118 -3.29 3.90 14.20
CA VAL A 118 -2.62 5.20 14.31
C VAL A 118 -3.30 6.25 13.43
N GLU A 119 -3.79 5.86 12.25
CA GLU A 119 -4.50 6.74 11.32
C GLU A 119 -5.82 7.27 11.94
N ILE A 120 -6.61 6.41 12.58
CA ILE A 120 -7.82 6.84 13.31
C ILE A 120 -7.45 7.84 14.40
N GLN A 121 -6.47 7.51 15.24
CA GLN A 121 -6.07 8.37 16.35
C GLN A 121 -5.53 9.73 15.87
N ALA A 122 -4.79 9.72 14.76
CA ALA A 122 -4.28 10.95 14.16
C ALA A 122 -5.43 11.81 13.61
N TYR A 123 -6.41 11.19 12.95
CA TYR A 123 -7.59 11.87 12.45
C TYR A 123 -8.43 12.48 13.58
N ASP A 124 -8.71 11.73 14.65
CA ASP A 124 -9.47 12.21 15.80
C ASP A 124 -8.78 13.44 16.44
N LYS A 125 -7.46 13.37 16.63
CA LYS A 125 -6.68 14.49 17.17
C LYS A 125 -6.73 15.71 16.26
N LEU A 126 -6.55 15.53 14.95
CA LEU A 126 -6.60 16.64 13.99
C LEU A 126 -7.99 17.29 13.94
N THR A 127 -9.04 16.48 14.00
CA THR A 127 -10.43 16.96 13.99
C THR A 127 -10.73 17.74 15.26
N ASN A 128 -10.32 17.24 16.42
CA ASN A 128 -10.49 17.94 17.70
C ASN A 128 -9.78 19.31 17.71
N VAL A 129 -8.52 19.37 17.24
CA VAL A 129 -7.78 20.63 17.12
C VAL A 129 -8.47 21.58 16.15
N TYR A 130 -8.95 21.08 15.01
CA TYR A 130 -9.66 21.88 14.03
C TYR A 130 -10.98 22.45 14.60
N GLU A 131 -11.73 21.65 15.35
CA GLU A 131 -12.93 22.09 16.03
C GLU A 131 -12.65 23.15 17.10
N GLU A 132 -11.60 22.99 17.90
CA GLU A 132 -11.18 23.98 18.90
C GLU A 132 -10.80 25.31 18.25
N VAL A 133 -10.06 25.26 17.14
CA VAL A 133 -9.70 26.45 16.35
C VAL A 133 -10.95 27.11 15.75
N GLN A 134 -11.88 26.33 15.17
CA GLN A 134 -13.14 26.88 14.67
C GLN A 134 -14.02 27.50 15.75
N LYS A 135 -14.10 26.87 16.93
CA LYS A 135 -14.86 27.40 18.08
C LYS A 135 -14.27 28.71 18.59
N THR A 136 -12.94 28.86 18.53
CA THR A 136 -12.24 30.08 18.90
C THR A 136 -12.46 31.18 17.85
N LEU A 137 -12.36 30.85 16.56
CA LEU A 137 -12.56 31.80 15.46
C LEU A 137 -14.00 32.28 15.27
N LYS A 138 -15.01 31.50 15.69
CA LYS A 138 -16.43 31.90 15.67
C LYS A 138 -16.88 32.68 16.91
N LYS A 139 -16.00 32.84 17.90
CA LYS A 139 -16.28 33.57 19.15
C LYS A 139 -15.88 35.05 19.09
N ASP A 140 -15.12 35.44 18.06
CA ASP A 140 -14.87 36.83 17.65
C ASP A 140 -15.88 37.27 16.58
#